data_AF-A0A6J0NT34-F1
#
_entry.id   AF-A0A6J0NT34-F1
#
_cell.length_a   1.000
_cell.length_b   1.000
_cell.length_c   1.000
_cell.angle_alpha   90.00
_cell.angle_beta   90.00
_cell.angle_gamma   90.00
#
_symmetry.space_group_name_H-M   'P 1'
#
loop_
_entity.id
_entity.type
_entity.pdbx_description
1 polymer ?
#
loop_
_entity_poly.entity_id
_entity_poly.type
_entity_poly.pdbx_seq_one_letter_code
_entity_poly.pdbx_strand_id
1 'polypeptide(L)'
;MATTLHCLSTLHLLPRTHRPKTLNSLKPTSKSQPCKTPELPNPLQILKSSPLPLALTALPFLIDPQDAAAAGGQFGILEGRSFALIHPIVMGGLFVYTLYAGYLGWQWRRVRTIQSEINELKKQVKPTPVSPDGSTVVDPPSATELEIRRLTEERKELVKGSYRDKHFDAGSVLLGFGVLEAVFGGLNTYLRTGKLFPGPHLYAGAGITVLWAAAAALVPAMQKGNETARNLHIALNGLNVLLFIWQIPTGFDIVLKVFEFTKWP
;
A
#
# COMPACT_ATOMS: atom_id res chain seq x y z
N MET A 1 -32.85 42.69 -4.30
CA MET A 1 -32.98 41.78 -5.46
C MET A 1 -32.41 40.44 -4.99
N ALA A 2 -33.20 39.42 -4.59
CA ALA A 2 -34.19 38.66 -5.37
C ALA A 2 -33.50 37.99 -6.58
N THR A 3 -33.47 36.66 -6.82
CA THR A 3 -34.07 35.44 -6.23
C THR A 3 -33.10 34.24 -6.49
N THR A 4 -33.15 33.01 -5.91
CA THR A 4 -34.07 32.30 -4.98
C THR A 4 -33.35 31.12 -4.28
N LEU A 5 -33.96 30.54 -3.24
CA LEU A 5 -33.76 29.17 -2.73
C LEU A 5 -35.10 28.39 -2.88
N HIS A 6 -35.09 27.08 -3.16
CA HIS A 6 -35.92 26.02 -2.54
C HIS A 6 -36.05 24.72 -3.40
N CYS A 7 -36.63 23.68 -2.75
CA CYS A 7 -36.99 22.34 -3.22
C CYS A 7 -35.85 21.30 -3.30
N LEU A 8 -35.92 20.13 -2.65
CA LEU A 8 -36.98 19.53 -1.81
C LEU A 8 -36.39 18.75 -0.63
N SER A 9 -36.93 18.98 0.57
CA SER A 9 -36.84 18.08 1.71
C SER A 9 -38.26 17.82 2.21
N THR A 10 -38.80 16.63 1.94
CA THR A 10 -40.06 16.15 2.55
C THR A 10 -40.23 14.67 2.28
N LEU A 11 -39.99 13.84 3.29
CA LEU A 11 -40.49 12.46 3.36
C LEU A 11 -40.70 12.13 4.84
N HIS A 12 -41.92 12.42 5.30
CA HIS A 12 -42.42 12.06 6.63
C HIS A 12 -43.46 10.95 6.50
N LEU A 13 -43.60 10.19 7.58
CA LEU A 13 -44.73 9.29 7.94
C LEU A 13 -44.73 7.86 7.35
N LEU A 14 -44.35 6.94 8.24
CA LEU A 14 -44.79 5.55 8.33
C LEU A 14 -46.33 5.41 8.27
N PRO A 15 -46.82 4.20 7.94
CA PRO A 15 -47.56 3.45 8.97
C PRO A 15 -46.90 2.13 9.41
N ARG A 16 -47.42 1.59 10.51
CA ARG A 16 -46.91 0.46 11.30
C ARG A 16 -47.85 -0.75 11.20
N THR A 17 -47.36 -1.93 11.62
CA THR A 17 -48.05 -3.25 11.83
C THR A 17 -48.44 -4.01 10.54
N HIS A 18 -48.10 -5.28 10.38
CA HIS A 18 -48.48 -6.39 11.27
C HIS A 18 -47.46 -7.53 11.39
N ARG A 19 -47.35 -8.10 12.61
CA ARG A 19 -46.72 -9.39 12.93
C ARG A 19 -47.81 -10.47 12.98
N PRO A 20 -47.69 -11.62 12.28
CA PRO A 20 -48.42 -12.84 12.59
C PRO A 20 -47.65 -13.74 13.58
N LYS A 21 -48.37 -14.69 14.19
CA LYS A 21 -47.91 -15.51 15.31
C LYS A 21 -47.24 -16.81 14.85
N THR A 22 -46.47 -17.40 15.75
CA THR A 22 -46.04 -18.80 15.72
C THR A 22 -47.23 -19.75 15.53
N LEU A 23 -47.04 -20.80 14.71
CA LEU A 23 -47.88 -21.99 14.72
C LEU A 23 -46.96 -23.23 14.77
N ASN A 24 -47.31 -24.19 15.63
CA ASN A 24 -46.54 -25.40 15.85
C ASN A 24 -46.84 -26.50 14.80
N SER A 25 -45.86 -27.39 14.64
CA SER A 25 -46.04 -28.81 14.30
C SER A 25 -46.73 -29.17 12.97
N LEU A 26 -45.91 -29.56 11.99
CA LEU A 26 -46.28 -30.58 11.00
C LEU A 26 -45.18 -31.65 10.94
N LYS A 27 -45.59 -32.92 10.97
CA LYS A 27 -44.70 -34.10 10.90
C LYS A 27 -44.10 -34.25 9.49
N PRO A 28 -42.97 -34.97 9.35
CA PRO A 28 -42.35 -35.19 8.04
C PRO A 28 -43.16 -36.21 7.24
N THR A 29 -43.35 -35.94 5.94
CA THR A 29 -43.89 -36.93 4.99
C THR A 29 -43.00 -37.01 3.76
N SER A 30 -42.48 -38.21 3.53
CA SER A 30 -41.68 -38.59 2.38
C SER A 30 -42.38 -38.32 1.04
N LYS A 31 -41.62 -37.76 0.08
CA LYS A 31 -41.37 -38.39 -1.24
C LYS A 31 -40.31 -37.61 -2.02
N SER A 32 -39.35 -38.34 -2.58
CA SER A 32 -38.29 -37.79 -3.43
C SER A 32 -38.76 -37.62 -4.88
N GLN A 33 -38.34 -36.53 -5.51
CA GLN A 33 -38.25 -36.42 -6.97
C GLN A 33 -36.91 -35.76 -7.33
N PRO A 34 -36.16 -36.30 -8.32
CA PRO A 34 -34.91 -35.69 -8.76
C PRO A 34 -35.22 -34.47 -9.63
N CYS A 35 -34.89 -33.28 -9.12
CA CYS A 35 -34.84 -32.09 -9.96
C CYS A 35 -33.69 -32.26 -10.96
N LYS A 36 -33.97 -32.14 -12.26
CA LYS A 36 -32.92 -32.15 -13.28
C LYS A 36 -32.16 -30.84 -13.22
N THR A 37 -30.90 -30.89 -12.77
CA THR A 37 -29.97 -29.78 -12.88
C THR A 37 -29.84 -29.35 -14.35
N PRO A 38 -29.93 -28.06 -14.69
CA PRO A 38 -29.50 -27.59 -15.99
C PRO A 38 -27.99 -27.85 -16.12
N GLU A 39 -27.55 -28.53 -17.18
CA GLU A 39 -26.12 -28.64 -17.46
C GLU A 39 -25.55 -27.25 -17.76
N LEU A 40 -24.62 -26.81 -16.93
CA LEU A 40 -23.87 -25.58 -17.17
C LEU A 40 -22.89 -25.83 -18.32
N PRO A 41 -22.84 -24.97 -19.36
CA PRO A 41 -21.97 -25.20 -20.50
C PRO A 41 -20.49 -25.22 -20.07
N ASN A 42 -19.75 -26.17 -20.66
CA ASN A 42 -18.35 -26.45 -20.35
C ASN A 42 -17.50 -25.16 -20.46
N PRO A 43 -16.74 -24.74 -19.41
CA PRO A 43 -16.09 -23.43 -19.35
C PRO A 43 -15.14 -23.12 -20.53
N LEU A 44 -14.59 -24.16 -21.16
CA LEU A 44 -13.78 -24.05 -22.38
C LEU A 44 -14.52 -23.49 -23.60
N GLN A 45 -15.86 -23.52 -23.64
CA GLN A 45 -16.65 -22.90 -24.70
C GLN A 45 -16.82 -21.39 -24.48
N ILE A 46 -16.97 -20.94 -23.23
CA ILE A 46 -17.12 -19.52 -22.87
C ILE A 46 -15.83 -18.75 -23.21
N LEU A 47 -14.67 -19.39 -23.04
CA LEU A 47 -13.36 -18.81 -23.35
C LEU A 47 -13.15 -18.54 -24.85
N LYS A 48 -13.90 -19.20 -25.75
CA LYS A 48 -13.72 -19.12 -27.21
C LYS A 48 -14.49 -18.00 -27.89
N SER A 49 -15.46 -17.36 -27.22
CA SER A 49 -16.44 -16.46 -27.85
C SER A 49 -16.48 -15.04 -27.29
N SER A 50 -15.59 -14.68 -26.35
CA SER A 50 -15.63 -13.40 -25.64
C SER A 50 -14.32 -12.61 -25.84
N PRO A 51 -14.38 -11.28 -26.06
CA PRO A 51 -13.17 -10.45 -26.08
C PRO A 51 -12.47 -10.52 -24.71
N LEU A 52 -11.15 -10.75 -24.74
CA LEU A 52 -10.36 -11.16 -23.58
C LEU A 52 -10.42 -10.29 -22.29
N PRO A 53 -10.67 -8.96 -22.29
CA PRO A 53 -10.55 -8.17 -21.06
C PRO A 53 -11.45 -8.61 -19.90
N LEU A 54 -12.66 -9.09 -20.20
CA LEU A 54 -13.68 -9.37 -19.17
C LEU A 54 -13.67 -10.84 -18.70
N ALA A 55 -13.21 -11.76 -19.55
CA ALA A 55 -13.08 -13.18 -19.19
C ALA A 55 -11.97 -13.38 -18.14
N LEU A 56 -10.86 -12.62 -18.24
CA LEU A 56 -9.74 -12.73 -17.31
C LEU A 56 -10.12 -12.32 -15.87
N THR A 57 -11.01 -11.33 -15.70
CA THR A 57 -11.52 -10.90 -14.39
C THR A 57 -12.49 -11.90 -13.76
N ALA A 58 -13.17 -12.73 -14.56
CA ALA A 58 -14.12 -13.73 -14.09
C ALA A 58 -13.47 -15.08 -13.78
N LEU A 59 -12.29 -15.36 -14.33
CA LEU A 59 -11.59 -16.64 -14.20
C LEU A 59 -11.43 -17.15 -12.75
N PRO A 60 -11.10 -16.30 -11.73
CA PRO A 60 -10.99 -16.75 -10.33
C PRO A 60 -12.31 -17.21 -9.70
N PHE A 61 -13.46 -16.85 -10.28
CA PHE A 61 -14.80 -17.23 -9.81
C PHE A 61 -15.34 -18.49 -10.49
N LEU A 62 -14.61 -19.04 -11.47
CA LEU A 62 -14.99 -20.22 -12.26
C LEU A 62 -14.11 -21.45 -11.99
N ILE A 63 -13.02 -21.29 -11.25
CA ILE A 63 -12.12 -22.38 -10.84
C ILE A 63 -12.58 -22.84 -9.44
N ASP A 64 -12.82 -24.14 -9.26
CA ASP A 64 -13.07 -24.67 -7.93
C ASP A 64 -11.79 -24.55 -7.08
N PRO A 65 -11.85 -24.00 -5.84
CA PRO A 65 -10.69 -23.87 -4.98
C PRO A 65 -9.93 -25.19 -4.74
N GLN A 66 -10.61 -26.34 -4.77
CA GLN A 66 -9.97 -27.64 -4.52
C GLN A 66 -9.06 -28.07 -5.67
N ASP A 67 -9.45 -27.81 -6.93
CA ASP A 67 -8.64 -28.10 -8.12
C ASP A 67 -7.40 -27.20 -8.21
N ALA A 68 -7.47 -25.97 -7.64
CA ALA A 68 -6.35 -25.05 -7.59
C ALA A 68 -5.33 -25.35 -6.47
N ALA A 69 -5.76 -26.03 -5.40
CA ALA A 69 -4.95 -26.24 -4.20
C ALA A 69 -4.15 -27.56 -4.18
N ALA A 70 -4.47 -28.50 -5.07
CA ALA A 70 -3.88 -29.84 -5.10
C ALA A 70 -3.61 -30.31 -6.53
N ALA A 71 -2.41 -30.01 -7.05
CA ALA A 71 -1.95 -30.50 -8.35
C ALA A 71 -1.41 -31.95 -8.27
N GLY A 72 -1.82 -32.71 -7.25
CA GLY A 72 -1.46 -34.13 -7.05
C GLY A 72 0.04 -34.39 -6.85
N GLY A 73 0.81 -33.40 -6.40
CA GLY A 73 2.26 -33.50 -6.26
C GLY A 73 3.09 -32.97 -7.44
N GLN A 74 2.46 -32.42 -8.49
CA GLN A 74 3.15 -31.87 -9.67
C GLN A 74 4.14 -30.73 -9.34
N PHE A 75 3.95 -29.99 -8.24
CA PHE A 75 4.86 -28.92 -7.83
C PHE A 75 5.85 -29.34 -6.74
N GLY A 76 5.81 -30.61 -6.31
CA GLY A 76 6.76 -31.19 -5.35
C GLY A 76 6.87 -30.38 -4.06
N ILE A 77 8.09 -29.97 -3.70
CA ILE A 77 8.35 -29.17 -2.49
C ILE A 77 7.61 -27.82 -2.52
N LEU A 78 7.29 -27.26 -3.70
CA LEU A 78 6.56 -25.99 -3.81
C LEU A 78 5.03 -26.13 -3.65
N GLU A 79 4.51 -27.35 -3.51
CA GLU A 79 3.07 -27.58 -3.38
C GLU A 79 2.53 -27.30 -1.97
N GLY A 80 1.26 -26.88 -1.88
CA GLY A 80 0.53 -26.72 -0.62
C GLY A 80 1.09 -25.65 0.31
N ARG A 81 1.65 -26.05 1.46
CA ARG A 81 2.02 -25.14 2.55
C ARG A 81 3.40 -24.48 2.37
N SER A 82 4.34 -25.13 1.67
CA SER A 82 5.68 -24.57 1.43
C SER A 82 5.65 -23.28 0.63
N PHE A 83 4.70 -23.14 -0.31
CA PHE A 83 4.52 -21.91 -1.09
C PHE A 83 4.28 -20.67 -0.21
N ALA A 84 3.71 -20.86 0.99
CA ALA A 84 3.51 -19.78 1.95
C ALA A 84 4.83 -19.20 2.52
N LEU A 85 5.97 -19.89 2.35
CA LEU A 85 7.31 -19.39 2.74
C LEU A 85 7.86 -18.33 1.77
N ILE A 86 7.24 -18.14 0.59
CA ILE A 86 7.59 -17.03 -0.32
C ILE A 86 7.20 -15.69 0.31
N HIS A 87 6.01 -15.60 0.92
CA HIS A 87 5.48 -14.39 1.55
C HIS A 87 6.43 -13.74 2.58
N PRO A 88 6.96 -14.42 3.61
CA PRO A 88 7.88 -13.80 4.57
C PRO A 88 9.20 -13.32 3.93
N ILE A 89 9.68 -13.98 2.87
CA ILE A 89 10.86 -13.52 2.11
C ILE A 89 10.53 -12.23 1.37
N VAL A 90 9.38 -12.19 0.68
CA VAL A 90 8.89 -11.02 -0.04
C VAL A 90 8.64 -9.84 0.91
N MET A 91 7.99 -10.08 2.06
CA MET A 91 7.75 -9.07 3.09
C MET A 91 9.04 -8.51 3.70
N GLY A 92 10.06 -9.35 3.91
CA GLY A 92 11.40 -8.89 4.31
C GLY A 92 12.03 -7.97 3.25
N GLY A 93 11.94 -8.34 1.97
CA GLY A 93 12.39 -7.50 0.85
C GLY A 93 11.62 -6.17 0.76
N LEU A 94 10.29 -6.21 0.85
CA LEU A 94 9.41 -5.04 0.84
C LEU A 94 9.70 -4.09 2.02
N PHE A 95 10.00 -4.62 3.20
CA PHE A 95 10.38 -3.80 4.35
C PHE A 95 11.69 -3.04 4.10
N VAL A 96 12.75 -3.74 3.65
CA VAL A 96 14.04 -3.09 3.31
C VAL A 96 13.86 -2.08 2.16
N TYR A 97 13.05 -2.40 1.15
CA TYR A 97 12.76 -1.49 0.05
C TYR A 97 11.95 -0.26 0.50
N THR A 98 11.06 -0.41 1.49
CA THR A 98 10.33 0.70 2.12
C THR A 98 11.30 1.65 2.84
N LEU A 99 12.28 1.12 3.57
CA LEU A 99 13.33 1.94 4.21
C LEU A 99 14.19 2.67 3.16
N TYR A 100 14.54 2.00 2.06
CA TYR A 100 15.26 2.61 0.94
C TYR A 100 14.45 3.75 0.27
N ALA A 101 13.16 3.53 0.00
CA ALA A 101 12.28 4.58 -0.52
C ALA A 101 12.17 5.77 0.45
N GLY A 102 12.11 5.50 1.76
CA GLY A 102 12.17 6.51 2.82
C GLY A 102 13.47 7.33 2.81
N TYR A 103 14.63 6.67 2.65
CA TYR A 103 15.92 7.34 2.48
C TYR A 103 15.94 8.26 1.25
N LEU A 104 15.45 7.81 0.09
CA LEU A 104 15.37 8.66 -1.11
C LEU A 104 14.47 9.89 -0.88
N GLY A 105 13.34 9.71 -0.20
CA GLY A 105 12.44 10.81 0.20
C GLY A 105 13.10 11.80 1.16
N TRP A 106 13.93 11.30 2.09
CA TRP A 106 14.73 12.13 2.99
C TRP A 106 15.76 12.97 2.22
N GLN A 107 16.50 12.38 1.28
CA GLN A 107 17.47 13.12 0.46
C GLN A 107 16.77 14.23 -0.35
N TRP A 108 15.59 13.96 -0.92
CA TRP A 108 14.78 14.98 -1.59
C TRP A 108 14.25 16.07 -0.63
N ARG A 109 13.95 15.75 0.63
CA ARG A 109 13.65 16.75 1.67
C ARG A 109 14.88 17.61 1.98
N ARG A 110 16.06 17.01 2.12
CA ARG A 110 17.33 17.68 2.46
C ARG A 110 17.72 18.76 1.42
N VAL A 111 17.53 18.51 0.11
CA VAL A 111 17.72 19.52 -0.96
C VAL A 111 16.96 20.83 -0.70
N ARG A 112 15.78 20.74 -0.07
CA ARG A 112 14.93 21.89 0.25
C ARG A 112 15.32 22.54 1.59
N THR A 113 15.59 21.76 2.64
CA THR A 113 15.95 22.35 3.94
C THR A 113 17.29 23.07 3.88
N ILE A 114 18.30 22.51 3.19
CA ILE A 114 19.59 23.18 3.00
C ILE A 114 19.41 24.57 2.36
N GLN A 115 18.47 24.72 1.41
CA GLN A 115 18.25 26.01 0.78
C GLN A 115 17.72 27.06 1.77
N SER A 116 16.89 26.64 2.73
CA SER A 116 16.45 27.50 3.84
C SER A 116 17.61 27.81 4.79
N GLU A 117 18.38 26.80 5.20
CA GLU A 117 19.57 26.94 6.07
C GLU A 117 20.57 27.94 5.48
N ILE A 118 20.92 27.81 4.19
CA ILE A 118 21.78 28.77 3.46
C ILE A 118 21.19 30.18 3.47
N ASN A 119 19.88 30.32 3.25
CA ASN A 119 19.21 31.62 3.19
C ASN A 119 19.13 32.29 4.58
N GLU A 120 19.11 31.52 5.66
CA GLU A 120 19.15 32.01 7.03
C GLU A 120 20.57 32.42 7.44
N LEU A 121 21.58 31.59 7.16
CA LEU A 121 22.98 31.92 7.40
C LEU A 121 23.41 33.19 6.63
N LYS A 122 22.97 33.34 5.36
CA LYS A 122 23.23 34.54 4.57
C LYS A 122 22.65 35.83 5.16
N LYS A 123 21.60 35.76 5.99
CA LYS A 123 21.07 36.94 6.72
C LYS A 123 21.93 37.32 7.94
N GLN A 124 22.73 36.37 8.44
CA GLN A 124 23.61 36.57 9.60
C GLN A 124 24.97 37.14 9.20
N VAL A 125 25.40 36.93 7.95
CA VAL A 125 26.59 37.59 7.37
C VAL A 125 26.30 39.07 7.20
N LYS A 126 26.94 39.92 8.01
CA LYS A 126 26.95 41.38 7.82
C LYS A 126 27.58 41.71 6.45
N PRO A 127 27.07 42.70 5.69
CA PRO A 127 27.78 43.20 4.52
C PRO A 127 29.17 43.70 4.91
N THR A 128 30.21 43.17 4.27
CA THR A 128 31.59 43.66 4.44
C THR A 128 31.63 45.14 4.05
N PRO A 129 32.15 46.04 4.90
CA PRO A 129 32.35 47.44 4.51
C PRO A 129 33.32 47.51 3.33
N VAL A 130 32.85 47.98 2.18
CA VAL A 130 33.73 48.34 1.06
C VAL A 130 34.48 49.61 1.44
N SER A 131 35.80 49.51 1.55
CA SER A 131 36.68 50.67 1.76
C SER A 131 36.72 51.53 0.49
N PRO A 132 36.85 52.87 0.58
CA PRO A 132 36.80 53.76 -0.60
C PRO A 132 37.84 53.46 -1.68
N ASP A 133 38.99 52.87 -1.33
CA ASP A 133 40.10 52.57 -2.24
C ASP A 133 39.93 51.26 -3.04
N GLY A 134 38.78 50.59 -2.96
CA GLY A 134 38.47 49.40 -3.77
C GLY A 134 39.26 48.13 -3.43
N SER A 135 40.15 48.17 -2.43
CA SER A 135 40.82 46.98 -1.91
C SER A 135 39.91 46.21 -0.96
N THR A 136 39.59 44.97 -1.32
CA THR A 136 38.96 44.02 -0.39
C THR A 136 40.00 43.58 0.64
N VAL A 137 39.81 43.94 1.91
CA VAL A 137 40.52 43.28 3.00
C VAL A 137 40.08 41.81 2.98
N VAL A 138 41.01 40.92 2.63
CA VAL A 138 40.76 39.47 2.58
C VAL A 138 40.91 38.92 3.99
N ASP A 139 39.94 39.24 4.84
CA ASP A 139 39.75 38.52 6.09
C ASP A 139 39.53 37.03 5.76
N PRO A 140 40.07 36.09 6.56
CA PRO A 140 39.78 34.67 6.37
C PRO A 140 38.26 34.44 6.47
N PRO A 141 37.68 33.59 5.61
CA PRO A 141 36.23 33.44 5.52
C PRO A 141 35.67 33.06 6.90
N SER A 142 34.67 33.83 7.35
CA SER A 142 34.04 33.58 8.64
C SER A 142 33.50 32.15 8.72
N ALA A 143 33.38 31.58 9.94
CA ALA A 143 32.87 30.22 10.10
C ALA A 143 31.51 30.01 9.41
N THR A 144 30.67 31.06 9.42
CA THR A 144 29.39 31.14 8.70
C THR A 144 29.54 31.04 7.18
N GLU A 145 30.54 31.70 6.58
CA GLU A 145 30.82 31.60 5.14
C GLU A 145 31.33 30.22 4.74
N LEU A 146 32.19 29.60 5.56
CA LEU A 146 32.66 28.24 5.33
C LEU A 146 31.48 27.26 5.35
N GLU A 147 30.57 27.40 6.32
CA GLU A 147 29.35 26.59 6.40
C GLU A 147 28.40 26.84 5.22
N ILE A 148 28.21 28.10 4.78
CA ILE A 148 27.45 28.42 3.56
C ILE A 148 28.05 27.73 2.34
N ARG A 149 29.40 27.71 2.19
CA ARG A 149 30.08 26.98 1.11
C ARG A 149 29.84 25.48 1.21
N ARG A 150 30.04 24.88 2.40
CA ARG A 150 29.83 23.44 2.66
C ARG A 150 28.40 23.01 2.27
N LEU A 151 27.40 23.71 2.78
CA LEU A 151 25.99 23.47 2.48
C LEU A 151 25.65 23.69 0.99
N THR A 152 26.30 24.66 0.33
CA THR A 152 26.12 24.90 -1.10
C THR A 152 26.63 23.72 -1.95
N GLU A 153 27.80 23.15 -1.60
CA GLU A 153 28.30 21.94 -2.27
C GLU A 153 27.46 20.70 -1.94
N GLU A 154 27.09 20.47 -0.67
CA GLU A 154 26.17 19.40 -0.25
C GLU A 154 24.87 19.45 -1.07
N ARG A 155 24.27 20.64 -1.23
CA ARG A 155 23.07 20.80 -2.05
C ARG A 155 23.32 20.53 -3.54
N LYS A 156 24.45 20.94 -4.10
CA LYS A 156 24.79 20.65 -5.51
C LYS A 156 24.90 19.15 -5.76
N GLU A 157 25.53 18.41 -4.84
CA GLU A 157 25.63 16.94 -4.92
C GLU A 157 24.25 16.28 -4.82
N LEU A 158 23.42 16.69 -3.85
CA LEU A 158 22.07 16.15 -3.70
C LEU A 158 21.16 16.46 -4.90
N VAL A 159 21.32 17.63 -5.55
CA VAL A 159 20.60 17.95 -6.80
C VAL A 159 21.05 17.04 -7.95
N LYS A 160 22.36 16.79 -8.11
CA LYS A 160 22.89 15.82 -9.10
C LYS A 160 22.36 14.40 -8.86
N GLY A 161 22.08 14.04 -7.61
CA GLY A 161 21.58 12.72 -7.22
C GLY A 161 20.17 12.37 -7.71
N SER A 162 19.39 13.34 -8.22
CA SER A 162 18.04 13.16 -8.78
C SER A 162 17.05 12.41 -7.86
N TYR A 163 17.16 12.63 -6.55
CA TYR A 163 16.40 11.89 -5.53
C TYR A 163 14.88 12.04 -5.61
N ARG A 164 14.37 13.13 -6.21
CA ARG A 164 12.92 13.31 -6.46
C ARG A 164 12.35 12.17 -7.30
N ASP A 165 13.00 11.88 -8.42
CA ASP A 165 12.50 10.93 -9.41
C ASP A 165 12.74 9.51 -8.93
N LYS A 166 13.93 9.23 -8.38
CA LYS A 166 14.22 7.95 -7.72
C LYS A 166 13.22 7.60 -6.61
N HIS A 167 12.82 8.56 -5.78
CA HIS A 167 11.82 8.34 -4.74
C HIS A 167 10.42 8.08 -5.32
N PHE A 168 10.04 8.79 -6.40
CA PHE A 168 8.77 8.58 -7.10
C PHE A 168 8.72 7.19 -7.75
N ASP A 169 9.79 6.77 -8.42
CA ASP A 169 9.89 5.48 -9.08
C ASP A 169 9.88 4.34 -8.05
N ALA A 170 10.70 4.43 -7.00
CA ALA A 170 10.70 3.45 -5.91
C ALA A 170 9.35 3.38 -5.17
N GLY A 171 8.71 4.53 -4.91
CA GLY A 171 7.37 4.58 -4.34
C GLY A 171 6.31 3.94 -5.25
N SER A 172 6.44 4.10 -6.57
CA SER A 172 5.53 3.50 -7.56
C SER A 172 5.70 1.98 -7.66
N VAL A 173 6.94 1.49 -7.64
CA VAL A 173 7.26 0.05 -7.58
C VAL A 173 6.73 -0.57 -6.28
N LEU A 174 7.00 0.07 -5.14
CA LEU A 174 6.52 -0.38 -3.83
C LEU A 174 4.99 -0.45 -3.77
N LEU A 175 4.30 0.59 -4.24
CA LEU A 175 2.84 0.63 -4.29
C LEU A 175 2.28 -0.48 -5.20
N GLY A 176 2.77 -0.59 -6.44
CA GLY A 176 2.24 -1.57 -7.40
C GLY A 176 2.47 -3.02 -6.95
N PHE A 177 3.70 -3.36 -6.60
CA PHE A 177 4.04 -4.72 -6.20
C PHE A 177 3.48 -5.09 -4.82
N GLY A 178 3.52 -4.17 -3.85
CA GLY A 178 2.98 -4.39 -2.51
C GLY A 178 1.45 -4.55 -2.48
N VAL A 179 0.70 -3.79 -3.30
CA VAL A 179 -0.75 -3.97 -3.44
C VAL A 179 -1.07 -5.33 -4.07
N LEU A 180 -0.34 -5.73 -5.12
CA LEU A 180 -0.52 -7.05 -5.75
C LEU A 180 -0.26 -8.19 -4.76
N GLU A 181 0.79 -8.09 -3.96
CA GLU A 181 1.15 -9.10 -2.96
C GLU A 181 0.13 -9.18 -1.83
N ALA A 182 -0.37 -8.05 -1.32
CA ALA A 182 -1.41 -8.02 -0.29
C ALA A 182 -2.74 -8.67 -0.77
N VAL A 183 -3.14 -8.39 -2.01
CA VAL A 183 -4.33 -9.02 -2.63
C VAL A 183 -4.08 -10.52 -2.88
N PHE A 184 -2.91 -10.87 -3.43
CA PHE A 184 -2.54 -12.25 -3.72
C PHE A 184 -2.44 -13.11 -2.46
N GLY A 185 -1.88 -12.61 -1.35
CA GLY A 185 -1.81 -13.34 -0.09
C GLY A 185 -3.19 -13.69 0.48
N GLY A 186 -4.15 -12.78 0.36
CA GLY A 186 -5.56 -13.02 0.68
C GLY A 186 -6.20 -14.08 -0.22
N LEU A 187 -6.06 -13.95 -1.55
CA LEU A 187 -6.57 -14.91 -2.54
C LEU A 187 -5.97 -16.30 -2.36
N ASN A 188 -4.64 -16.41 -2.25
CA ASN A 188 -3.92 -17.67 -2.05
C ASN A 188 -4.36 -18.39 -0.77
N THR A 189 -4.60 -17.63 0.32
CA THR A 189 -5.19 -18.20 1.54
C THR A 189 -6.59 -18.73 1.28
N TYR A 190 -7.46 -17.93 0.65
CA TYR A 190 -8.83 -18.35 0.35
C TYR A 190 -8.89 -19.58 -0.56
N LEU A 191 -8.09 -19.63 -1.63
CA LEU A 191 -8.01 -20.78 -2.54
C LEU A 191 -7.53 -22.05 -1.81
N ARG A 192 -6.49 -21.95 -0.99
CA ARG A 192 -5.90 -23.10 -0.27
C ARG A 192 -6.77 -23.65 0.87
N THR A 193 -7.63 -22.83 1.49
CA THR A 193 -8.38 -23.24 2.69
C THR A 193 -9.89 -22.97 2.65
N GLY A 194 -10.43 -22.51 1.53
CA GLY A 194 -11.85 -22.17 1.33
C GLY A 194 -12.38 -21.02 2.20
N LYS A 195 -11.50 -20.40 3.01
CA LYS A 195 -11.79 -19.39 4.04
C LYS A 195 -10.56 -18.51 4.22
N LEU A 196 -10.78 -17.24 4.51
CA LEU A 196 -9.75 -16.30 4.96
C LEU A 196 -9.65 -16.39 6.49
N PHE A 197 -8.42 -16.33 7.05
CA PHE A 197 -8.20 -16.33 8.49
C PHE A 197 -7.90 -14.91 9.00
N PRO A 198 -8.90 -14.12 9.41
CA PRO A 198 -8.67 -12.81 9.98
C PRO A 198 -7.86 -12.88 11.27
N GLY A 199 -6.72 -12.22 11.30
CA GLY A 199 -5.84 -12.11 12.46
C GLY A 199 -5.00 -10.84 12.39
N PRO A 200 -4.27 -10.48 13.47
CA PRO A 200 -3.56 -9.20 13.58
C PRO A 200 -2.61 -8.91 12.41
N HIS A 201 -1.88 -9.91 11.93
CA HIS A 201 -0.98 -9.80 10.78
C HIS A 201 -1.71 -9.39 9.49
N LEU A 202 -2.80 -10.09 9.14
CA LEU A 202 -3.61 -9.80 7.95
C LEU A 202 -4.25 -8.40 8.02
N TYR A 203 -4.76 -8.02 9.19
CA TYR A 203 -5.35 -6.70 9.40
C TYR A 203 -4.29 -5.57 9.30
N ALA A 204 -3.09 -5.80 9.83
CA ALA A 204 -1.98 -4.86 9.70
C ALA A 204 -1.51 -4.72 8.24
N GLY A 205 -1.40 -5.81 7.48
CA GLY A 205 -1.10 -5.78 6.04
C GLY A 205 -2.15 -5.03 5.20
N ALA A 206 -3.44 -5.24 5.49
CA ALA A 206 -4.52 -4.45 4.89
C ALA A 206 -4.41 -2.96 5.25
N GLY A 207 -4.07 -2.65 6.51
CA GLY A 207 -3.81 -1.28 6.97
C GLY A 207 -2.66 -0.60 6.22
N ILE A 208 -1.52 -1.30 6.05
CA ILE A 208 -0.38 -0.81 5.26
C ILE A 208 -0.79 -0.52 3.81
N THR A 209 -1.58 -1.39 3.20
CA THR A 209 -2.08 -1.20 1.82
C THR A 209 -2.89 0.09 1.70
N VAL A 210 -3.78 0.37 2.66
CA VAL A 210 -4.57 1.62 2.72
C VAL A 210 -3.67 2.84 2.94
N LEU A 211 -2.68 2.75 3.84
CA LEU A 211 -1.74 3.84 4.13
C LEU A 211 -0.84 4.16 2.93
N TRP A 212 -0.36 3.17 2.17
CA TRP A 212 0.34 3.39 0.91
C TRP A 212 -0.53 4.13 -0.12
N ALA A 213 -1.77 3.68 -0.32
CA ALA A 213 -2.71 4.33 -1.24
C ALA A 213 -3.01 5.78 -0.82
N ALA A 214 -3.26 6.02 0.47
CA ALA A 214 -3.48 7.35 1.02
C ALA A 214 -2.25 8.26 0.88
N ALA A 215 -1.04 7.73 1.13
CA ALA A 215 0.20 8.48 0.96
C ALA A 215 0.46 8.83 -0.52
N ALA A 216 0.20 7.91 -1.45
CA ALA A 216 0.33 8.14 -2.89
C ALA A 216 -0.67 9.19 -3.39
N ALA A 217 -1.91 9.20 -2.88
CA ALA A 217 -2.94 10.18 -3.23
C ALA A 217 -2.55 11.65 -2.90
N LEU A 218 -1.58 11.86 -2.00
CA LEU A 218 -1.09 13.20 -1.65
C LEU A 218 -0.11 13.78 -2.68
N VAL A 219 0.45 12.96 -3.58
CA VAL A 219 1.51 13.37 -4.54
C VAL A 219 1.13 14.61 -5.36
N PRO A 220 -0.08 14.75 -5.95
CA PRO A 220 -0.45 15.95 -6.72
C PRO A 220 -0.44 17.24 -5.89
N ALA A 221 -0.78 17.17 -4.60
CA ALA A 221 -0.72 18.32 -3.70
C ALA A 221 0.74 18.62 -3.28
N MET A 222 1.55 17.59 -3.03
CA MET A 222 2.97 17.73 -2.72
C MET A 222 3.77 18.34 -3.88
N GLN A 223 3.46 17.97 -5.12
CA GLN A 223 4.08 18.54 -6.33
C GLN A 223 3.76 20.04 -6.46
N LYS A 224 2.55 20.46 -6.09
CA LYS A 224 2.11 21.87 -6.05
C LYS A 224 2.66 22.69 -4.87
N GLY A 225 3.55 22.14 -4.05
CA GLY A 225 4.20 22.88 -2.96
C GLY A 225 3.55 22.74 -1.57
N ASN A 226 2.46 21.98 -1.42
CA ASN A 226 1.73 21.89 -0.15
C ASN A 226 2.55 21.14 0.93
N GLU A 227 3.04 21.85 1.94
CA GLU A 227 3.82 21.26 3.05
C GLU A 227 2.98 20.41 4.01
N THR A 228 1.68 20.69 4.19
CA THR A 228 0.78 19.83 4.97
C THR A 228 0.65 18.46 4.33
N ALA A 229 0.49 18.40 3.00
CA ALA A 229 0.48 17.15 2.25
C ALA A 229 1.82 16.40 2.35
N ARG A 230 2.95 17.13 2.33
CA ARG A 230 4.30 16.56 2.48
C ARG A 230 4.51 15.95 3.87
N ASN A 231 4.12 16.66 4.93
CA ASN A 231 4.24 16.17 6.30
C ASN A 231 3.26 15.02 6.58
N LEU A 232 2.04 15.05 6.03
CA LEU A 232 1.08 13.95 6.14
C LEU A 232 1.58 12.69 5.40
N HIS A 233 2.12 12.83 4.19
CA HIS A 233 2.73 11.71 3.46
C HIS A 233 3.88 11.07 4.25
N ILE A 234 4.72 11.87 4.92
CA ILE A 234 5.79 11.37 5.80
C ILE A 234 5.20 10.67 7.04
N ALA A 235 4.16 11.23 7.67
CA ALA A 235 3.52 10.62 8.84
C ALA A 235 2.86 9.27 8.52
N LEU A 236 2.12 9.17 7.40
CA LEU A 236 1.51 7.93 6.93
C LEU A 236 2.56 6.84 6.64
N ASN A 237 3.69 7.21 6.02
CA ASN A 237 4.77 6.26 5.77
C ASN A 237 5.61 5.92 7.01
N GLY A 238 5.72 6.83 7.98
CA GLY A 238 6.25 6.52 9.30
C GLY A 238 5.40 5.45 10.01
N LEU A 239 4.07 5.60 9.95
CA LEU A 239 3.14 4.59 10.46
C LEU A 239 3.24 3.26 9.71
N ASN A 240 3.42 3.27 8.38
CA ASN A 240 3.70 2.05 7.60
C ASN A 240 4.93 1.30 8.12
N VAL A 241 6.05 1.99 8.32
CA VAL A 241 7.29 1.39 8.85
C VAL A 241 7.07 0.79 10.23
N LEU A 242 6.33 1.47 11.12
CA LEU A 242 5.97 0.94 12.43
C LEU A 242 5.08 -0.32 12.35
N LEU A 243 4.11 -0.35 11.44
CA LEU A 243 3.26 -1.53 11.22
C LEU A 243 4.02 -2.71 10.59
N PHE A 244 5.01 -2.45 9.72
CA PHE A 244 5.93 -3.49 9.24
C PHE A 244 6.75 -4.09 10.38
N ILE A 245 7.36 -3.24 11.22
CA ILE A 245 8.15 -3.69 12.38
C ILE A 245 7.27 -4.50 13.34
N TRP A 246 6.05 -4.05 13.63
CA TRP A 246 5.11 -4.76 14.49
C TRP A 246 4.65 -6.10 13.91
N GLN A 247 4.64 -6.25 12.58
CA GLN A 247 4.32 -7.52 11.94
C GLN A 247 5.42 -8.58 12.07
N ILE A 248 6.69 -8.22 12.32
CA ILE A 248 7.82 -9.16 12.36
C ILE A 248 7.58 -10.34 13.33
N PRO A 249 7.21 -10.13 14.62
CA PRO A 249 6.94 -11.26 15.53
C PRO A 249 5.77 -12.12 15.06
N THR A 250 4.66 -11.50 14.65
CA THR A 250 3.46 -12.23 14.20
C THR A 250 3.70 -13.02 12.91
N GLY A 251 4.57 -12.54 12.03
CA GLY A 251 5.00 -13.26 10.82
C GLY A 251 5.91 -14.44 11.16
N PHE A 252 6.81 -14.28 12.13
CA PHE A 252 7.66 -15.37 12.63
C PHE A 252 6.82 -16.51 13.25
N ASP A 253 5.81 -16.18 14.05
CA ASP A 253 4.86 -17.16 14.61
C ASP A 253 4.12 -17.95 13.51
N ILE A 254 3.80 -17.30 12.38
CA ILE A 254 3.17 -17.96 11.22
C ILE A 254 4.17 -18.90 10.53
N VAL A 255 5.42 -18.47 10.35
CA VAL A 255 6.49 -19.31 9.77
C VAL A 255 6.73 -20.56 10.61
N LEU A 256 6.80 -20.44 11.95
CA LEU A 256 6.93 -21.60 12.84
C LEU A 256 5.77 -22.58 12.68
N LYS A 257 4.53 -22.10 12.56
CA LYS A 257 3.35 -22.95 12.29
C LYS A 257 3.41 -23.63 10.92
N VAL A 258 4.01 -22.98 9.90
CA VAL A 258 4.25 -23.65 8.60
C VAL A 258 5.24 -24.81 8.77
N PHE A 259 6.31 -24.65 9.56
CA PHE A 259 7.22 -25.75 9.89
C PHE A 259 6.58 -26.85 10.73
N GLU A 260 5.73 -26.52 11.71
CA GLU A 260 4.99 -27.48 12.53
C GLU A 260 4.01 -28.35 11.71
N PHE A 261 3.25 -27.72 10.81
CA PHE A 261 2.13 -28.38 10.12
C PHE A 261 2.44 -28.89 8.71
N THR A 262 3.64 -28.68 8.18
CA THR A 262 4.00 -29.16 6.84
C THR A 262 4.86 -30.42 6.96
N LYS A 263 4.51 -31.45 6.19
CA LYS A 263 5.33 -32.66 6.05
C LYS A 263 6.03 -32.57 4.70
N TRP A 264 7.33 -32.35 4.73
CA TRP A 264 8.18 -32.41 3.54
C TRP A 264 8.54 -33.88 3.24
N PRO A 265 8.75 -34.24 1.96
CA PRO A 265 9.33 -35.52 1.57
C PRO A 265 10.81 -35.63 1.98
#